data_AF-A0A961TV65-F1
#
_entry.id   AF-A0A961TV65-F1
#
_cell.length_a   1.000
_cell.length_b   1.000
_cell.length_c   1.000
_cell.angle_alpha   90.00
_cell.angle_beta   90.00
_cell.angle_gamma   90.00
#
_symmetry.space_group_name_H-M   'P 1'
#
loop_
_entity.id
_entity.type
_entity.pdbx_description
1 polymer ?
#
loop_
_entity_poly.entity_id
_entity_poly.type
_entity_poly.pdbx_seq_one_letter_code
_entity_poly.pdbx_strand_id
1 'polypeptide(L)'
;MTDQNTADSNRRPVLEWIVGAGSALLVCAIIVYLGHEALFGDTDPPELNATIDKMQRVSGHTLILVAVSNVGDQAASEVVVGATVEGEQAETDQK
;
A
#
# COMPACT_ATOMS: atom_id res chain seq x y z
N MET A 1 9.08 61.56 -28.02
CA MET A 1 8.36 60.56 -27.20
C MET A 1 9.22 59.32 -27.24
N THR A 2 10.19 59.24 -26.32
CA THR A 2 11.29 58.27 -26.38
C THR A 2 10.89 57.03 -25.60
N ASP A 3 10.80 55.92 -26.31
CA ASP A 3 10.48 54.60 -25.78
C ASP A 3 11.68 54.09 -24.97
N GLN A 4 11.50 53.89 -23.67
CA GLN A 4 12.48 53.33 -22.75
C GLN A 4 11.81 52.15 -22.06
N ASN A 5 11.69 51.02 -22.77
CA ASN A 5 11.35 49.74 -22.18
C ASN A 5 12.37 48.69 -22.63
N THR A 6 13.62 48.87 -22.21
CA THR A 6 14.65 47.83 -22.32
C THR A 6 14.33 46.78 -21.27
N ALA A 7 13.57 45.77 -21.70
CA ALA A 7 13.19 44.64 -20.87
C ALA A 7 14.42 43.97 -20.24
N ASP A 8 14.38 43.81 -18.92
CA ASP A 8 15.26 42.98 -18.10
C ASP A 8 15.23 41.51 -18.59
N SER A 9 15.93 41.22 -19.67
CA SER A 9 16.03 39.87 -20.24
C SER A 9 17.05 38.99 -19.50
N ASN A 10 17.88 39.57 -18.62
CA ASN A 10 18.97 38.86 -17.94
C ASN A 10 18.59 38.29 -16.56
N ARG A 11 17.47 38.74 -15.95
CA ARG A 11 17.00 38.22 -14.63
C ARG A 11 16.06 37.02 -14.74
N ARG A 12 15.29 36.92 -15.82
CA ARG A 12 14.38 35.78 -16.08
C ARG A 12 15.10 34.43 -16.26
N PRO A 13 16.22 34.34 -17.01
CA PRO A 13 16.91 33.07 -17.25
C PRO A 13 17.40 32.44 -15.94
N VAL A 14 17.96 33.24 -15.04
CA VAL A 14 18.54 32.73 -13.78
C VAL A 14 17.47 32.13 -12.87
N LEU A 15 16.29 32.76 -12.79
CA LEU A 15 15.19 32.25 -11.98
C LEU A 15 14.61 30.94 -12.54
N GLU A 16 14.45 30.88 -13.87
CA GLU A 16 14.00 29.65 -14.56
C GLU A 16 14.97 28.49 -14.32
N TRP A 17 16.27 28.75 -14.37
CA TRP A 17 17.29 27.74 -14.09
C TRP A 17 17.30 27.29 -12.62
N ILE A 18 17.09 28.19 -11.67
CA ILE A 18 17.00 27.81 -10.25
C ILE A 18 15.78 26.92 -10.00
N VAL A 19 14.61 27.32 -10.52
CA VAL A 19 13.37 26.57 -10.36
C VAL A 19 13.45 25.22 -11.08
N GLY A 20 13.97 25.21 -12.31
CA GLY A 20 14.17 23.99 -13.09
C GLY A 20 15.16 23.03 -12.43
N ALA A 21 16.34 23.52 -12.01
CA ALA A 21 17.34 22.70 -11.34
C ALA A 21 16.85 22.19 -9.98
N GLY A 22 16.16 23.04 -9.20
CA GLY A 22 15.57 22.63 -7.93
C GLY A 22 14.50 21.55 -8.10
N SER A 23 13.65 21.69 -9.12
CA SER A 23 12.61 20.70 -9.42
C SER A 23 13.22 19.39 -9.90
N ALA A 24 14.22 19.44 -10.77
CA ALA A 24 14.94 18.25 -11.24
C ALA A 24 15.66 17.54 -10.09
N LEU A 25 16.32 18.30 -9.19
CA LEU A 25 16.96 17.74 -7.99
C LEU A 25 15.95 17.02 -7.10
N LEU A 26 14.78 17.64 -6.86
CA LEU A 26 13.72 17.04 -6.05
C LEU A 26 13.21 15.73 -6.67
N VAL A 27 12.96 15.72 -7.98
CA VAL A 27 12.54 14.50 -8.69
C VAL A 27 13.62 13.42 -8.61
N CYS A 28 14.88 13.76 -8.83
CA CYS A 28 15.99 12.83 -8.67
C CYS A 28 16.07 12.26 -7.24
N ALA A 29 15.88 13.10 -6.22
CA ALA A 29 15.87 12.66 -4.83
C ALA A 29 14.74 11.66 -4.55
N ILE A 30 13.53 11.91 -5.08
CA ILE A 30 12.39 10.99 -4.96
C ILE A 30 12.70 9.67 -5.67
N ILE A 31 13.25 9.69 -6.89
CA ILE A 31 13.60 8.48 -7.63
C ILE A 31 14.65 7.66 -6.88
N VAL A 32 15.70 8.31 -6.36
CA VAL A 32 16.74 7.64 -5.58
C VAL A 32 16.17 7.03 -4.30
N TYR A 33 15.31 7.76 -3.59
CA TYR A 33 14.65 7.27 -2.38
C TYR A 33 13.78 6.05 -2.66
N LEU A 34 12.90 6.12 -3.65
CA LEU A 34 12.03 5.01 -4.03
C LEU A 34 12.83 3.82 -4.55
N GLY A 35 13.89 4.06 -5.33
CA GLY A 35 14.80 3.01 -5.79
C GLY A 35 15.54 2.33 -4.63
N HIS A 36 15.94 3.10 -3.61
CA HIS A 36 16.53 2.55 -2.40
C HIS A 36 15.52 1.69 -1.63
N GLU A 37 14.31 2.19 -1.40
CA GLU A 37 13.24 1.44 -0.72
C GLU A 37 12.88 0.16 -1.50
N ALA A 38 12.85 0.22 -2.84
CA ALA A 38 12.56 -0.96 -3.65
C ALA A 38 13.68 -2.02 -3.64
N LEU A 39 14.93 -1.61 -3.44
CA LEU A 39 16.09 -2.53 -3.43
C LEU A 39 16.42 -3.06 -2.03
N PHE A 40 16.17 -2.26 -1.00
CA PHE A 40 16.64 -2.51 0.37
C PHE A 40 15.57 -2.35 1.44
N GLY A 41 14.36 -1.90 1.09
CA GLY A 41 13.26 -1.80 2.05
C GLY A 41 12.79 -3.20 2.44
N ASP A 42 12.77 -3.47 3.75
CA ASP A 42 12.20 -4.70 4.27
C ASP A 42 10.70 -4.70 3.99
N THR A 43 10.27 -5.65 3.17
CA THR A 43 8.84 -5.92 2.95
C THR A 43 8.44 -7.04 3.90
N ASP A 44 8.53 -6.77 5.20
CA ASP A 44 8.10 -7.74 6.19
C ASP A 44 6.59 -7.93 6.08
N PRO A 45 6.11 -9.16 5.85
CA PRO A 45 4.68 -9.42 5.78
C PRO A 45 4.04 -9.12 7.13
N PRO A 46 2.77 -8.68 7.17
CA PRO A 46 2.05 -8.49 8.43
C PRO A 46 1.98 -9.83 9.17
N GLU A 47 2.30 -9.83 10.45
CA GLU A 47 2.24 -11.02 11.28
C GLU A 47 0.83 -11.18 11.85
N LEU A 48 0.04 -12.08 11.26
CA LEU A 48 -1.34 -12.32 11.67
C LEU A 48 -1.44 -13.58 12.55
N ASN A 49 -2.10 -13.44 13.69
CA ASN A 49 -2.47 -14.54 14.55
C ASN A 49 -4.00 -14.72 14.55
N ALA A 50 -4.48 -15.93 14.27
CA ALA A 50 -5.90 -16.27 14.19
C ALA A 50 -6.27 -17.32 15.25
N THR A 51 -7.29 -17.03 16.05
CA THR A 51 -7.74 -17.90 17.14
C THR A 51 -9.25 -18.12 17.08
N ILE A 52 -9.70 -19.33 17.36
CA ILE A 52 -11.14 -19.61 17.54
C ILE A 52 -11.53 -19.18 18.94
N ASP A 53 -12.29 -18.10 19.05
CA ASP A 53 -12.74 -17.55 20.32
C ASP A 53 -13.94 -18.32 20.88
N LYS A 54 -14.89 -18.68 20.00
CA LYS A 54 -16.09 -19.40 20.43
C LYS A 54 -16.71 -20.24 19.34
N MET A 55 -17.24 -21.40 19.71
CA MET A 55 -18.08 -22.23 18.86
C MET A 55 -19.45 -22.40 19.50
N GLN A 56 -20.52 -22.05 18.79
CA GLN A 56 -21.90 -22.18 19.27
C GLN A 56 -22.74 -22.92 18.24
N ARG A 57 -23.46 -23.96 18.68
CA ARG A 57 -24.42 -24.66 17.84
C ARG A 57 -25.78 -23.99 17.96
N VAL A 58 -26.31 -23.49 16.85
CA VAL A 58 -27.58 -22.74 16.80
C VAL A 58 -28.47 -23.40 15.76
N SER A 59 -29.58 -24.00 16.20
CA SER A 59 -30.69 -24.51 15.36
C SER A 59 -30.28 -25.08 13.99
N GLY A 60 -29.42 -26.12 13.99
CA GLY A 60 -28.98 -26.80 12.76
C GLY A 60 -27.69 -26.26 12.14
N HIS A 61 -27.13 -25.17 12.65
CA HIS A 61 -25.90 -24.54 12.18
C HIS A 61 -24.83 -24.47 13.27
N THR A 62 -23.58 -24.30 12.85
CA THR A 62 -22.44 -24.05 13.74
C THR A 62 -21.93 -22.65 13.48
N LEU A 63 -21.98 -21.80 14.49
CA LEU A 63 -21.38 -20.47 14.48
C LEU A 63 -19.99 -20.55 15.11
N ILE A 64 -18.97 -20.14 14.36
CA ILE A 64 -17.58 -20.11 14.82
C ILE A 64 -17.14 -18.64 14.82
N LEU A 65 -16.78 -18.12 15.99
CA LEU A 65 -16.19 -16.81 16.13
C LEU A 65 -14.68 -16.95 16.01
N VAL A 66 -14.11 -16.32 14.98
CA VAL A 66 -12.67 -16.28 14.72
C VAL A 66 -12.19 -14.88 15.03
N ALA A 67 -11.26 -14.76 15.97
CA ALA A 67 -10.54 -13.53 16.23
C ALA A 67 -9.24 -13.54 15.42
N VAL A 68 -8.99 -12.47 14.68
CA VAL A 68 -7.73 -12.26 13.94
C VAL A 68 -7.07 -11.00 14.50
N SER A 69 -5.80 -11.10 14.83
CA SER A 69 -4.99 -10.02 15.36
C SER A 69 -3.72 -9.85 14.54
N ASN A 70 -3.35 -8.61 14.24
CA ASN A 70 -2.05 -8.29 13.69
C ASN A 70 -1.10 -8.03 14.85
N VAL A 71 -0.15 -8.94 15.06
CA VAL A 71 0.86 -8.85 16.11
C VAL A 71 2.18 -8.25 15.61
N GLY A 72 2.29 -8.04 14.30
CA GLY A 72 3.45 -7.42 13.67
C GLY A 72 3.38 -5.90 13.67
N ASP A 73 4.53 -5.27 13.40
CA ASP A 73 4.69 -3.81 13.40
C ASP A 73 4.18 -3.15 12.11
N GLN A 74 3.81 -3.94 11.11
CA GLN A 74 3.30 -3.49 9.81
C GLN A 74 1.80 -3.74 9.69
N ALA A 75 1.06 -2.76 9.18
CA ALA A 75 -0.39 -2.89 8.98
C ALA A 75 -0.73 -3.91 7.87
N ALA A 76 -1.70 -4.78 8.12
CA ALA A 76 -2.21 -5.68 7.08
C ALA A 76 -3.02 -4.92 6.04
N SER A 77 -2.63 -5.04 4.77
CA SER A 77 -3.39 -4.45 3.65
C SER A 77 -4.67 -5.22 3.32
N GLU A 78 -4.70 -6.53 3.60
CA GLU A 78 -5.84 -7.41 3.36
C GLU A 78 -5.82 -8.58 4.35
N VAL A 79 -6.99 -9.01 4.84
CA VAL A 79 -7.14 -10.17 5.73
C VAL A 79 -8.26 -11.06 5.19
N VAL A 80 -7.92 -12.29 4.81
CA VAL A 80 -8.86 -13.30 4.31
C VAL A 80 -8.94 -14.45 5.31
N VAL A 81 -10.15 -14.73 5.81
CA VAL A 81 -10.43 -15.87 6.70
C VAL A 81 -11.23 -16.92 5.93
N GLY A 82 -10.60 -18.04 5.62
CA GLY A 82 -11.25 -19.21 5.03
C GLY A 82 -11.59 -20.25 6.09
N ALA A 83 -12.76 -20.88 5.98
CA ALA A 83 -13.15 -22.02 6.79
C ALA A 83 -13.60 -23.16 5.88
N THR A 84 -13.17 -24.38 6.18
CA THR A 84 -13.60 -25.60 5.50
C THR A 84 -14.22 -26.53 6.53
N VAL A 85 -15.40 -27.07 6.22
CA VAL A 85 -16.04 -28.12 7.02
C VAL A 85 -15.71 -29.45 6.36
N GLU A 86 -14.95 -30.29 7.05
CA GLU A 86 -14.64 -31.63 6.56
C GLU A 86 -15.89 -32.51 6.73
N GLY A 87 -16.67 -32.67 5.66
CA GLY A 87 -17.95 -33.38 5.73
C GLY A 87 -18.84 -33.40 4.49
N GLU A 88 -18.41 -32.87 3.33
CA GLU A 88 -19.18 -32.97 2.09
C GLU A 88 -18.27 -33.44 0.95
N GLN A 89 -18.23 -34.76 0.74
CA GLN A 89 -17.92 -35.30 -0.58
C GLN A 89 -19.01 -34.78 -1.50
N ALA A 90 -18.70 -33.75 -2.27
CA ALA A 90 -19.59 -33.20 -3.29
C ALA A 90 -19.93 -34.30 -4.29
N GLU A 91 -21.12 -34.88 -4.15
CA GLU A 91 -21.81 -35.67 -5.15
C GLU A 91 -21.99 -34.79 -6.39
N THR A 92 -20.98 -34.79 -7.26
CA THR A 92 -21.07 -34.20 -8.60
C THR A 92 -21.66 -35.28 -9.50
N ASP A 93 -22.97 -35.50 -9.36
CA ASP A 93 -23.78 -36.13 -10.39
C ASP A 93 -24.19 -35.02 -11.37
N GLN A 94 -23.60 -35.03 -12.57
CA GLN A 94 -24.20 -34.37 -13.73
C GLN A 94 -23.99 -35.23 -14.98
N LYS A 95 -25.11 -35.85 -15.34
CA LYS A 95 -25.44 -36.61 -16.54
C LYS A 95 -25.46 -35.77 -17.82
#